data_AF-A0A2P6SLP3-F1
#
_entry.id   AF-A0A2P6SLP3-F1
#
_cell.length_a   1.000
_cell.length_b   1.000
_cell.length_c   1.000
_cell.angle_alpha   90.00
_cell.angle_beta   90.00
_cell.angle_gamma   90.00
#
_symmetry.space_group_name_H-M   'P 1'
#
loop_
_entity.id
_entity.type
_entity.pdbx_description
1 polymer ?
#
loop_
_entity_poly.entity_id
_entity_poly.type
_entity_poly.pdbx_seq_one_letter_code
_entity_poly.pdbx_strand_id
1 'polypeptide(L)' 'MERTLSIEAEIFEFTPSFDLVEMKKSNGDTFELRKMVEEDIRPALKDVVWAWQGERSNNNSSICV' A
#
# COMPACT_ATOMS: atom_id res chain seq x y z
N MET A 1 3.42 18.49 -16.94
CA MET A 1 2.72 18.19 -15.68
C MET A 1 2.92 16.71 -15.42
N GLU A 2 3.74 16.36 -14.43
CA GLU A 2 4.04 14.96 -14.12
C GLU A 2 2.81 14.28 -13.50
N ARG A 3 2.25 13.29 -14.21
CA ARG A 3 1.18 12.40 -13.71
C ARG A 3 1.81 11.16 -13.07
N THR A 4 2.82 11.35 -12.23
CA THR A 4 3.54 10.24 -11.61
C THR A 4 2.90 9.95 -10.27
N LEU A 5 2.36 8.75 -10.10
CA LEU A 5 1.97 8.23 -8.80
C LEU A 5 3.24 7.92 -8.00
N SER A 6 3.33 8.49 -6.80
CA SER A 6 4.44 8.23 -5.89
C SER A 6 3.91 7.61 -4.61
N ILE A 7 4.60 6.57 -4.15
CA ILE A 7 4.28 5.84 -2.92
C ILE A 7 5.53 5.79 -2.06
N GLU A 8 5.34 6.07 -0.78
CA GLU A 8 6.32 5.85 0.27
C GLU A 8 5.98 4.54 0.98
N ALA A 9 6.99 3.72 1.26
CA ALA A 9 6.82 2.46 1.97
C ALA A 9 7.74 2.46 3.19
N GLU A 10 7.15 2.22 4.36
CA GLU A 10 7.85 2.12 5.65
C GLU A 10 7.66 0.71 6.20
N ILE A 11 8.72 0.13 6.76
CA ILE A 11 8.71 -1.21 7.35
C ILE A 11 8.82 -1.07 8.87
N PHE A 12 7.94 -1.77 9.58
CA PHE A 12 7.89 -1.78 11.04
C PHE A 12 7.97 -3.22 11.55
N GLU A 13 8.72 -3.44 12.62
CA GLU A 13 8.71 -4.72 13.33
C GLU A 13 7.36 -4.87 14.04
N PHE A 14 6.54 -5.85 13.63
CA PHE A 14 5.26 -6.14 14.27
C PHE A 14 5.39 -7.32 15.24
N THR A 15 6.04 -8.40 14.80
CA THR A 15 6.43 -9.54 15.62
C THR A 15 7.76 -10.11 15.11
N PRO A 16 8.46 -10.97 15.88
CA PRO A 16 9.71 -11.60 15.42
C PRO A 16 9.59 -12.43 14.12
N SER A 17 8.37 -12.72 13.65
CA SER A 17 8.12 -13.50 12.44
C SER A 17 7.41 -12.72 11.34
N PHE A 18 6.96 -11.49 11.61
CA PHE A 18 6.20 -10.68 10.67
C PHE A 18 6.60 -9.22 10.82
N ASP A 19 6.98 -8.63 9.69
CA ASP A 19 7.12 -7.19 9.54
C ASP A 19 5.81 -6.63 8.97
N LEU A 20 5.42 -5.45 9.44
CA LEU A 20 4.31 -4.68 8.89
C LEU A 20 4.88 -3.70 7.87
N VAL A 21 4.29 -3.65 6.67
CA VAL A 21 4.65 -2.65 5.67
C VAL A 21 3.52 -1.64 5.56
N GLU A 22 3.79 -0.36 5.85
CA GLU A 22 2.85 0.73 5.59
C GLU A 22 3.21 1.40 4.26
N MET A 23 2.24 1.45 3.34
CA MET A 23 2.35 2.14 2.05
C MET A 23 1.50 3.40 2.07
N LYS A 24 2.11 4.57 1.82
CA LYS A 24 1.48 5.89 1.81
C LYS A 24 1.58 6.53 0.43
N LYS A 25 0.49 7.10 -0.06
CA LYS A 25 0.54 7.96 -1.26
C LYS A 25 1.25 9.27 -0.96
N SER A 26 2.36 9.54 -1.64
CA SER A 26 3.11 10.80 -1.52
C SER A 26 2.78 11.80 -2.64
N ASN A 27 2.36 11.32 -3.82
CA ASN A 27 1.90 12.17 -4.93
C ASN A 27 0.93 11.41 -5.86
N GLY A 28 0.17 12.11 -6.71
CA GLY A 28 -0.72 11.52 -7.73
C GLY A 28 -2.19 11.41 -7.31
N ASP A 29 -2.99 10.64 -8.07
CA ASP A 29 -4.41 10.43 -7.79
C ASP A 29 -4.62 9.18 -6.91
N THR A 30 -5.58 9.25 -6.00
CA THR A 30 -5.96 8.12 -5.14
C THR A 30 -6.62 6.98 -5.95
N PHE A 31 -7.29 7.29 -7.06
CA PHE A 31 -7.81 6.28 -7.98
C PHE A 31 -6.69 5.48 -8.65
N GLU A 32 -5.64 6.15 -9.11
CA GLU A 32 -4.46 5.50 -9.70
C GLU A 32 -3.74 4.62 -8.67
N LEU A 33 -3.60 5.10 -7.43
CA LEU A 33 -3.07 4.31 -6.32
C LEU A 33 -3.86 3.02 -6.11
N ARG A 34 -5.19 3.13 -6.01
CA ARG A 34 -6.07 1.96 -5.80
C ARG A 34 -5.94 0.95 -6.92
N LYS A 35 -5.94 1.44 -8.17
CA LYS A 35 -5.77 0.59 -9.34
C LYS A 35 -4.44 -0.17 -9.29
N MET A 36 -3.34 0.53 -9.01
CA MET A 36 -2.02 -0.10 -8.90
C MET A 36 -1.95 -1.14 -7.76
N VAL A 37 -2.59 -0.85 -6.62
CA VAL A 37 -2.65 -1.80 -5.49
C VAL A 37 -3.45 -3.04 -5.86
N GLU A 38 -4.62 -2.88 -6.48
CA GLU A 38 -5.52 -3.98 -6.82
C GLU A 38 -4.98 -4.83 -7.99
N GLU A 39 -4.43 -4.20 -9.03
CA GLU A 39 -4.04 -4.87 -10.27
C GLU A 39 -2.57 -5.35 -10.28
N ASP A 40 -1.67 -4.67 -9.57
CA ASP A 40 -0.22 -4.95 -9.65
C ASP A 40 0.34 -5.46 -8.31
N ILE A 41 0.20 -4.68 -7.22
CA ILE A 41 0.88 -4.96 -5.95
C ILE A 41 0.30 -6.22 -5.28
N ARG A 42 -1.03 -6.28 -5.12
CA ARG A 42 -1.70 -7.41 -4.47
C ARG A 42 -1.39 -8.75 -5.15
N PRO A 43 -1.50 -8.86 -6.49
CA PRO A 43 -1.11 -10.08 -7.19
C PRO A 43 0.37 -10.43 -7.04
N ALA A 44 1.26 -9.44 -7.09
CA ALA A 44 2.70 -9.66 -6.99
C ALA A 44 3.15 -10.12 -5.59
N LEU A 45 2.44 -9.69 -4.54
CA LEU A 45 2.79 -9.99 -3.15
C LEU A 45 1.91 -11.07 -2.51
N LYS A 46 1.05 -11.74 -3.29
CA LYS A 46 0.07 -12.73 -2.79
C LYS A 46 0.68 -13.88 -1.95
N ASP A 47 1.93 -14.25 -2.25
CA ASP A 47 2.61 -15.39 -1.61
C ASP A 47 3.45 -14.98 -0.39
N VAL A 48 3.60 -13.67 -0.13
CA VAL A 48 4.39 -13.13 0.98
C VAL A 48 3.56 -12.37 2.01
N VAL A 49 2.38 -11.87 1.61
CA VAL A 49 1.51 -11.07 2.48
C VAL A 49 0.58 -11.96 3.29
N TRP A 50 0.58 -11.76 4.60
CA TRP A 50 -0.31 -12.47 5.51
C TRP A 50 -1.74 -11.93 5.46
N ALA A 51 -1.92 -10.60 5.52
CA ALA A 51 -3.23 -9.96 5.45
C ALA A 51 -3.13 -8.49 5.05
N TRP A 52 -4.06 -8.02 4.21
CA TRP A 52 -4.17 -6.59 3.85
C TRP A 52 -5.10 -5.86 4.83
N GLN A 53 -4.69 -4.69 5.31
CA GLN A 53 -5.48 -3.81 6.19
C GLN A 53 -5.55 -2.38 5.64
N GLY A 54 -6.67 -1.67 5.85
CA GLY A 54 -6.76 -0.22 5.57
C GLY A 54 -7.72 0.24 4.46
N GLU A 55 -8.60 -0.61 3.92
CA GLU A 55 -9.65 -0.14 3.02
C GLU A 55 -10.88 0.35 3.80
N ARG A 56 -10.80 1.54 4.39
CA ARG A 56 -12.00 2.21 4.90
C ARG A 56 -12.05 3.65 4.44
N SER A 57 -13.13 3.97 3.73
CA SER A 57 -13.44 5.22 3.08
C SER A 57 -13.35 6.42 4.04
N ASN A 58 -12.18 7.05 4.17
CA ASN A 58 -12.06 8.47 4.50
C ASN A 58 -10.61 8.92 4.35
N ASN A 59 -10.29 9.70 3.31
CA ASN A 59 -9.15 10.62 3.12
C ASN A 59 -7.70 10.18 3.45
N ASN A 60 -7.45 9.05 4.10
CA ASN A 60 -6.15 8.54 4.48
C ASN A 60 -5.76 7.45 3.47
N SER A 61 -4.73 7.74 2.68
CA SER A 61 -4.23 6.87 1.60
C SER A 61 -3.16 5.88 2.09
N SER A 62 -3.29 5.40 3.34
CA SER A 62 -2.38 4.41 3.93
C SER A 62 -2.96 3.01 3.76
N ILE A 63 -2.18 2.09 3.24
CA ILE A 63 -2.48 0.66 3.19
C ILE A 63 -1.42 -0.06 4.01
N CYS A 64 -1.84 -0.93 4.93
CA CYS A 64 -0.93 -1.77 5.69
C CYS A 64 -0.96 -3.19 5.13
N VAL A 65 0.22 -3.79 5.01
CA VAL A 65 0.48 -5.09 4.39
C VAL A 65 1.19 -6.02 5.38
#